data_AF-A0A158KTS9-F1
#
_entry.id   AF-A0A158KTS9-F1
#
_cell.length_a   1.000
_cell.length_b   1.000
_cell.length_c   1.000
_cell.angle_alpha   90.00
_cell.angle_beta   90.00
_cell.angle_gamma   90.00
#
_symmetry.space_group_name_H-M   'P 1'
#
loop_
_entity.id
_entity.type
_entity.pdbx_description
1 polymer ?
#
loop_
_entity_poly.entity_id
_entity_poly.type
_entity_poly.pdbx_seq_one_letter_code
_entity_poly.pdbx_strand_id
1 'polypeptide(L)'
;MRLIEPDEHKEFLATLERTGHARDDFSLQETDTTDPKGDENFGLQGYVIVTRLSTRVAKEYTIGDESDWLEHFTKDLEAGAFDRLE
;
A
#
# COMPACT_ATOMS: atom_id res chain seq x y z
N MET A 1 -0.03 9.99 -12.38
CA MET A 1 -1.17 9.04 -12.37
C MET A 1 -1.23 8.51 -10.95
N ARG A 2 -2.43 8.37 -10.37
CA ARG A 2 -2.58 7.63 -9.11
C ARG A 2 -2.99 6.22 -9.49
N LEU A 3 -2.24 5.24 -8.98
CA LEU A 3 -2.55 3.82 -9.13
C LEU A 3 -3.61 3.40 -8.13
N ILE A 4 -3.64 4.05 -6.96
CA ILE A 4 -4.64 3.86 -5.93
C ILE A 4 -5.85 4.73 -6.24
N GLU A 5 -7.02 4.10 -6.34
CA GLU A 5 -8.29 4.78 -6.47
C GLU A 5 -8.63 5.60 -5.21
N PRO A 6 -9.37 6.71 -5.36
CA PRO A 6 -9.75 7.52 -4.20
C PRO A 6 -10.60 6.76 -3.18
N ASP A 7 -11.35 5.74 -3.60
CA ASP A 7 -12.12 4.88 -2.70
C ASP A 7 -11.21 3.97 -1.88
N GLU A 8 -10.21 3.35 -2.52
CA GLU A 8 -9.20 2.54 -1.85
C GLU A 8 -8.39 3.34 -0.83
N HIS A 9 -7.99 4.56 -1.19
CA HIS A 9 -7.30 5.45 -0.26
C HIS A 9 -8.18 5.81 0.95
N LYS A 10 -9.48 5.98 0.75
CA LYS A 10 -10.42 6.25 1.85
C LYS A 10 -10.56 5.03 2.76
N GLU A 11 -10.62 3.83 2.18
CA GLU A 11 -10.69 2.59 2.94
C GLU A 11 -9.42 2.34 3.75
N PHE A 12 -8.24 2.60 3.18
CA PHE A 12 -6.96 2.59 3.90
C PHE A 12 -6.99 3.48 5.15
N LEU A 13 -7.44 4.73 5.01
CA LEU A 13 -7.53 5.67 6.14
C LEU A 13 -8.54 5.21 7.20
N ALA A 14 -9.65 4.59 6.78
CA ALA A 14 -10.66 4.04 7.68
C ALA A 14 -10.13 2.83 8.46
N THR A 15 -9.34 1.97 7.82
CA THR A 15 -8.66 0.83 8.47
C THR A 15 -7.67 1.29 9.53
N LEU A 16 -6.87 2.33 9.23
CA LEU A 16 -5.96 2.92 10.22
C LEU A 16 -6.72 3.48 11.44
N GLU A 17 -7.81 4.22 11.22
CA GLU A 17 -8.63 4.72 12.33
C GLU A 17 -9.27 3.60 13.16
N ARG A 18 -9.77 2.56 12.49
CA ARG A 18 -10.40 1.41 13.16
C ARG A 18 -9.42 0.63 14.03
N THR A 19 -8.17 0.55 13.61
CA THR A 19 -7.09 -0.13 14.34
C THR A 19 -6.39 0.78 15.35
N GLY A 20 -6.74 2.07 15.40
CA GLY A 20 -6.18 3.03 16.34
C GLY A 20 -4.81 3.59 15.93
N HIS A 21 -4.44 3.45 14.66
CA HIS A 21 -3.20 3.97 14.12
C HIS A 21 -3.35 5.40 13.57
N ALA A 22 -2.32 6.23 13.78
CA ALA A 22 -2.31 7.59 13.27
C ALA A 22 -2.05 7.59 11.76
N ARG A 23 -2.93 8.23 10.98
CA ARG A 23 -2.78 8.33 9.51
C ARG A 23 -1.46 8.99 9.10
N ASP A 24 -1.00 9.98 9.85
CA ASP A 24 0.26 10.69 9.62
C ASP A 24 1.50 9.83 9.92
N ASP A 25 1.33 8.75 10.70
CA ASP A 25 2.37 7.76 10.95
C ASP A 25 2.60 6.82 9.77
N PHE A 26 1.74 6.86 8.74
CA PHE A 26 1.84 6.00 7.57
C PHE A 26 2.04 6.84 6.32
N SER A 27 2.99 6.41 5.48
CA SER A 27 3.27 7.02 4.19
C SER A 27 2.99 6.00 3.08
N LEU A 28 2.25 6.43 2.06
CA LEU A 28 1.94 5.65 0.87
C LEU A 28 2.79 6.15 -0.29
N GLN A 29 3.59 5.27 -0.89
CA GLN A 29 4.36 5.56 -2.09
C GLN A 29 3.94 4.63 -3.23
N GLU A 30 3.22 5.20 -4.19
CA GLU A 30 2.77 4.51 -5.40
C GLU A 30 3.91 4.48 -6.43
N THR A 31 4.26 3.30 -6.92
CA THR A 31 5.25 3.12 -8.00
C THR A 31 4.59 2.41 -9.17
N ASP A 32 4.60 3.10 -10.30
CA ASP A 32 4.16 2.57 -11.58
C ASP A 32 5.32 1.82 -12.24
N THR A 33 5.13 0.54 -12.53
CA THR A 33 6.15 -0.27 -13.21
C THR A 33 5.92 -0.35 -14.72
N THR A 34 4.98 0.43 -15.28
CA THR A 34 4.86 0.53 -16.72
C THR A 34 6.04 1.33 -17.27
N ASP A 35 7.04 0.60 -17.79
CA ASP A 35 8.21 1.20 -18.39
C ASP A 35 7.78 2.01 -19.63
N PRO A 36 8.05 3.32 -19.71
CA PRO A 36 7.63 4.13 -20.85
C PRO A 36 8.42 3.83 -22.15
N LYS A 37 9.41 2.92 -22.12
CA LYS A 37 10.28 2.56 -23.26
C LYS A 37 10.23 1.08 -23.66
N GLY A 38 9.63 0.21 -22.87
CA GLY A 38 9.57 -1.23 -23.13
C GLY A 38 8.27 -1.65 -23.82
N ASP A 39 8.39 -2.22 -25.01
CA ASP A 39 7.35 -3.00 -25.70
C ASP A 39 7.09 -4.30 -24.90
N GLU A 40 6.53 -4.19 -23.70
CA GLU A 40 6.09 -5.34 -22.90
C GLU A 40 4.68 -5.08 -22.39
N ASN A 41 3.75 -5.72 -23.10
CA ASN A 41 2.32 -5.79 -22.83
C ASN A 41 2.06 -6.68 -21.61
N PHE A 42 2.53 -6.26 -20.44
CA PHE A 42 2.03 -6.74 -19.16
C PHE A 42 1.13 -5.64 -18.62
N GLY A 43 -0.10 -6.00 -18.27
CA GLY A 43 -1.14 -5.05 -17.85
C GLY A 43 -0.62 -4.09 -16.79
N LEU A 44 -1.27 -2.93 -16.65
CA LEU A 44 -0.97 -1.89 -15.66
C LEU A 44 -0.79 -2.53 -14.27
N GLN A 45 0.44 -2.90 -13.96
CA GLN A 45 0.85 -3.44 -12.69
C GLN A 45 1.65 -2.33 -12.05
N GLY A 46 1.29 -2.00 -10.82
CA GLY A 46 2.04 -1.09 -9.98
C GLY A 46 2.24 -1.74 -8.64
N TYR A 47 2.88 -1.02 -7.73
CA TYR A 47 2.89 -1.40 -6.33
C TYR A 47 2.81 -0.16 -5.45
N VAL A 48 2.23 -0.33 -4.27
CA VAL A 48 2.26 0.67 -3.20
C VAL A 48 3.19 0.18 -2.12
N ILE A 49 4.11 1.06 -1.74
CA ILE A 49 4.92 0.88 -0.54
C ILE A 49 4.22 1.63 0.59
N VAL A 50 3.76 0.89 1.58
CA VAL A 50 3.23 1.43 2.83
C VAL A 50 4.38 1.46 3.84
N THR A 51 4.79 2.63 4.29
CA THR A 51 5.85 2.80 5.30
C THR A 51 5.26 3.38 6.58
N ARG A 52 5.46 2.69 7.70
CA ARG A 52 5.16 3.23 9.02
C ARG A 52 6.35 4.03 9.52
N LEU A 53 6.18 5.34 9.72
CA LEU A 53 7.25 6.27 10.08
C LEU A 53 7.77 6.04 11.50
N SER A 54 6.91 5.69 12.47
CA SER A 54 7.30 5.42 13.85
C SER A 54 8.28 4.25 13.98
N THR A 55 8.05 3.17 13.24
CA THR A 55 8.90 1.96 13.30
C THR A 55 9.87 1.85 12.14
N ARG A 56 9.71 2.69 11.11
CA ARG A 56 10.43 2.64 9.83
C ARG A 56 10.27 1.32 9.06
N VAL A 57 9.21 0.57 9.37
CA VAL A 57 8.88 -0.66 8.64
C VAL A 57 8.16 -0.29 7.35
N ALA A 58 8.67 -0.78 6.23
CA ALA A 58 8.07 -0.62 4.91
C ALA A 58 7.60 -1.97 4.36
N LYS A 59 6.41 -1.98 3.78
CA LYS A 59 5.79 -3.15 3.14
C LYS A 59 5.32 -2.78 1.75
N GLU A 60 5.65 -3.61 0.78
CA GLU A 60 5.25 -3.46 -0.61
C GLU A 60 4.03 -4.34 -0.89
N TYR A 61 3.03 -3.78 -1.58
CA TYR A 61 1.85 -4.48 -2.04
C TYR A 61 1.61 -4.17 -3.52
N THR A 62 1.38 -5.20 -4.33
CA THR A 62 1.06 -5.06 -5.74
C THR A 62 -0.32 -4.42 -5.91
N ILE A 63 -0.46 -3.50 -6.86
CA ILE A 63 -1.71 -2.84 -7.27
C ILE A 63 -1.97 -3.20 -8.73
N GLY A 64 -3.22 -3.53 -9.04
CA GLY A 64 -3.68 -3.90 -10.38
C GLY A 64 -5.11 -4.43 -10.34
N ASP A 65 -5.68 -4.74 -11.50
CA ASP A 65 -7.08 -5.16 -11.68
C ASP A 65 -7.49 -6.36 -10.81
N GLU A 66 -6.51 -7.20 -10.44
CA GLU A 66 -6.71 -8.44 -9.66
C GLU A 66 -6.13 -8.34 -8.24
N SER A 67 -5.64 -7.16 -7.81
CA SER A 67 -4.86 -7.04 -6.57
C SER A 67 -5.66 -6.38 -5.44
N ASP A 68 -6.11 -7.19 -4.48
CA ASP A 68 -6.72 -6.73 -3.21
C ASP A 68 -5.67 -6.27 -2.19
N TRP A 69 -4.82 -5.31 -2.56
CA TRP A 69 -3.71 -4.86 -1.73
C TRP A 69 -4.16 -4.35 -0.35
N LEU A 70 -5.37 -3.79 -0.26
CA LEU A 70 -5.98 -3.34 0.99
C LEU A 70 -6.27 -4.49 1.96
N GLU A 71 -6.73 -5.64 1.47
CA GLU A 71 -6.94 -6.82 2.30
C GLU A 71 -5.62 -7.33 2.86
N HIS A 72 -4.58 -7.39 2.02
CA HIS A 72 -3.24 -7.77 2.43
C HIS A 72 -2.67 -6.80 3.48
N PHE A 73 -2.78 -5.49 3.22
CA PHE A 73 -2.38 -4.45 4.15
C PHE A 73 -3.09 -4.59 5.50
N THR A 74 -4.41 -4.77 5.49
CA THR A 74 -5.21 -4.91 6.71
C THR A 74 -4.75 -6.13 7.51
N LYS A 75 -4.52 -7.27 6.85
CA LYS A 75 -4.02 -8.48 7.51
C LYS A 75 -2.64 -8.27 8.13
N ASP A 76 -1.70 -7.65 7.40
CA ASP A 76 -0.36 -7.34 7.91
C ASP A 76 -0.43 -6.35 9.09
N LEU A 77 -1.32 -5.35 9.02
CA LEU A 77 -1.55 -4.38 10.10
C LEU A 77 -2.08 -5.07 11.36
N GLU A 78 -3.12 -5.89 11.23
CA GLU A 78 -3.71 -6.64 12.35
C GLU A 78 -2.74 -7.70 12.91
N ALA A 79 -1.87 -8.27 12.07
CA ALA A 79 -0.81 -9.17 12.50
C ALA A 79 0.36 -8.48 13.21
N GLY A 80 0.35 -7.14 13.29
CA GLY A 80 1.43 -6.34 13.89
C GLY A 80 2.70 -6.34 13.04
N ALA A 81 2.60 -6.58 11.73
CA ALA A 81 3.76 -6.60 10.83
C ALA A 81 4.49 -5.24 10.79
N PHE A 82 3.77 -4.14 11.01
CA PHE A 82 4.33 -2.80 11.10
C PHE A 82 4.82 -2.42 12.51
N ASP A 83 4.59 -3.25 13.53
CA ASP A 83 5.00 -3.00 14.91
C ASP A 83 6.29 -3.73 15.30
N ARG A 84 6.67 -4.75 14.53
CA ARG A 84 7.85 -5.55 14.82
C ARG A 84 9.12 -4.83 14.35
N LEU A 85 9.82 -4.19 15.29
CA LEU A 85 11.24 -3.87 15.16
C LEU A 85 12.00 -5.20 15.33
N GLU A 86 12.58 -5.74 14.25
CA GLU A 86 13.58 -6.80 14.36
C GLU A 86 14.85 -6.32 15.06
#